data_AF-A0A376KJ15-F1
#
_entry.id   AF-A0A376KJ15-F1
#
_cell.length_a   1.000
_cell.length_b   1.000
_cell.length_c   1.000
_cell.angle_alpha   90.00
_cell.angle_beta   90.00
_cell.angle_gamma   90.00
#
_symmetry.space_group_name_H-M   'P 1'
#
loop_
_entity.id
_entity.type
_entity.pdbx_description
1 polymer ?
#
loop_
_entity_poly.entity_id
_entity_poly.type
_entity_poly.pdbx_seq_one_letter_code
_entity_poly.pdbx_strand_id
1 'polypeptide(L)'
;MFFALAANDRVAFDNILDWTQNNLAQGSLKERLPAWLWGKKENSKWEVLDSNSASDGDVWMAWSLLEAGRLWKEQRYTDIGSALLKRIAREEVVTVPGLGSMLLPGKVGFAEDNSWRFNPSYLPPTLAQYFTRFGAPWTTLRETNQRLLLETAPKGFSPDWVRYEKDKGWQLKSRKNIDQQLRRYPRLHVGRHDA
;
A
#
# COMPACT_ATOMS: atom_id res chain seq x y z
N MET A 1 13.63 -1.27 2.23
CA MET A 1 13.90 -1.80 0.87
C MET A 1 14.09 -0.68 -0.14
N PHE A 2 13.11 0.20 -0.37
CA PHE A 2 13.22 1.34 -1.29
C PHE A 2 14.53 2.13 -1.13
N PHE A 3 14.86 2.60 0.08
CA PHE A 3 16.07 3.39 0.31
C PHE A 3 17.36 2.61 0.08
N ALA A 4 17.40 1.32 0.43
CA ALA A 4 18.56 0.46 0.16
C ALA A 4 18.79 0.32 -1.36
N LEU A 5 17.71 0.15 -2.14
CA LEU A 5 17.79 0.17 -3.60
C LEU A 5 18.29 1.53 -4.13
N ALA A 6 17.73 2.64 -3.65
CA ALA A 6 18.11 3.99 -4.07
C ALA A 6 19.58 4.32 -3.76
N ALA A 7 20.09 3.83 -2.64
CA ALA A 7 21.50 3.96 -2.23
C ALA A 7 22.44 2.94 -2.91
N ASN A 8 21.91 2.06 -3.76
CA ASN A 8 22.64 0.92 -4.33
C ASN A 8 23.25 -0.01 -3.26
N ASP A 9 22.65 -0.09 -2.08
CA ASP A 9 23.06 -0.93 -0.96
C ASP A 9 22.33 -2.29 -1.02
N ARG A 10 22.92 -3.22 -1.79
CA ARG A 10 22.35 -4.55 -1.97
C ARG A 10 22.39 -5.38 -0.68
N VAL A 11 23.40 -5.21 0.16
CA VAL A 11 23.54 -5.96 1.42
C VAL A 11 22.42 -5.58 2.39
N ALA A 12 22.14 -4.28 2.56
CA ALA A 12 21.01 -3.85 3.38
C ALA A 12 19.68 -4.28 2.76
N PHE A 13 19.55 -4.25 1.43
CA PHE A 13 18.33 -4.72 0.75
C PHE A 13 18.04 -6.19 1.05
N ASP A 14 19.03 -7.07 0.92
CA ASP A 14 18.89 -8.50 1.20
C ASP A 14 18.58 -8.75 2.69
N ASN A 15 19.28 -8.08 3.61
CA ASN A 15 19.01 -8.21 5.04
C ASN A 15 17.57 -7.82 5.40
N ILE A 16 17.05 -6.72 4.83
CA ILE A 16 15.68 -6.28 5.07
C ILE A 16 14.69 -7.26 4.44
N LEU A 17 14.95 -7.74 3.22
CA LEU A 17 14.10 -8.71 2.52
C LEU A 17 14.00 -10.02 3.31
N ASP A 18 15.12 -10.59 3.73
CA ASP A 18 15.15 -11.86 4.44
C ASP A 18 14.42 -11.76 5.79
N TRP A 19 14.61 -10.67 6.55
CA TRP A 19 13.84 -10.45 7.76
C TRP A 19 12.34 -10.34 7.48
N THR A 20 11.97 -9.59 6.44
CA THR A 20 10.56 -9.39 6.04
C THR A 20 9.90 -10.72 5.68
N GLN A 21 10.55 -11.54 4.84
CA GLN A 21 10.01 -12.83 4.46
C GLN A 21 9.79 -13.72 5.68
N ASN A 22 10.81 -13.87 6.53
CA ASN A 22 10.76 -14.79 7.66
C ASN A 22 9.79 -14.36 8.76
N ASN A 23 9.72 -13.06 9.08
CA ASN A 23 8.98 -12.58 10.25
C ASN A 23 7.58 -12.05 9.92
N LEU A 24 7.38 -11.47 8.72
CA LEU A 24 6.09 -10.89 8.33
C LEU A 24 5.33 -11.78 7.35
N ALA A 25 6.03 -12.59 6.55
CA ALA A 25 5.43 -13.45 5.53
C ALA A 25 5.64 -14.95 5.81
N GLN A 26 5.96 -15.34 7.04
CA GLN A 26 6.16 -16.74 7.48
C GLN A 26 7.06 -17.55 6.51
N GLY A 27 8.15 -16.94 6.07
CA GLY A 27 9.16 -17.53 5.19
C GLY A 27 9.07 -17.12 3.71
N SER A 28 7.92 -16.64 3.21
CA SER A 28 7.76 -16.41 1.76
C SER A 28 6.71 -15.36 1.40
N LEU A 29 7.17 -14.24 0.82
CA LEU A 29 6.30 -13.23 0.19
C LEU A 29 5.60 -13.75 -1.08
N LYS A 30 6.07 -14.87 -1.66
CA LYS A 30 5.36 -15.52 -2.77
C LYS A 30 4.06 -16.18 -2.30
N GLU A 31 3.94 -16.53 -1.01
CA GLU A 31 2.83 -17.32 -0.45
C GLU A 31 1.74 -16.48 0.22
N ARG A 32 2.06 -15.29 0.74
CA ARG A 32 1.13 -14.44 1.48
C ARG A 32 1.57 -12.97 1.50
N LEU A 33 0.62 -12.05 1.68
CA LEU A 33 0.93 -10.65 2.00
C LEU A 33 1.59 -10.58 3.39
N PRO A 34 2.57 -9.69 3.59
CA PRO A 34 3.23 -9.54 4.89
C PRO A 34 2.25 -8.97 5.94
N ALA A 35 2.38 -9.46 7.18
CA ALA A 35 1.73 -8.86 8.33
C ALA A 35 2.19 -7.41 8.51
N TRP A 36 1.24 -6.49 8.74
CA TRP A 36 1.56 -5.07 8.86
C TRP A 36 2.21 -4.69 10.20
N LEU A 37 2.00 -5.51 11.25
CA LEU A 37 2.48 -5.20 12.59
C LEU A 37 3.15 -6.39 13.27
N TRP A 38 4.39 -6.17 13.68
CA TRP A 38 5.22 -7.12 14.42
C TRP A 38 5.88 -6.40 15.59
N GLY A 39 6.04 -7.08 16.72
CA GLY A 39 6.62 -6.47 17.90
C GLY A 39 6.57 -7.36 19.13
N LYS A 40 6.88 -6.76 20.27
CA LYS A 40 6.92 -7.44 21.56
C LYS A 40 5.53 -7.53 22.17
N LYS A 41 5.07 -8.74 22.49
CA LYS A 41 3.85 -8.99 23.27
C LYS A 41 4.09 -8.84 24.77
N GLU A 42 3.02 -8.74 25.54
CA GLU A 42 3.06 -8.62 27.01
C GLU A 42 3.83 -9.77 27.68
N ASN A 43 3.75 -10.97 27.10
CA ASN A 43 4.50 -12.15 27.54
C ASN A 43 6.01 -12.13 27.16
N SER A 44 6.53 -10.99 26.73
CA SER A 44 7.91 -10.76 26.27
C SER A 44 8.35 -11.51 25.00
N LYS A 45 7.46 -12.22 24.31
CA LYS A 45 7.77 -12.81 23.00
C LYS A 45 7.69 -11.75 21.89
N TRP A 46 8.57 -11.89 20.91
CA TRP A 46 8.58 -11.06 19.70
C TRP A 46 7.96 -11.84 18.54
N GLU A 47 6.80 -11.40 18.07
CA GLU A 47 6.04 -12.08 17.02
C GLU A 47 5.09 -11.12 16.31
N VAL A 48 4.35 -11.63 15.32
CA VAL A 48 3.30 -10.89 14.65
C VAL A 48 2.23 -10.46 15.68
N LEU A 49 1.91 -9.17 15.68
CA LEU A 49 0.87 -8.57 16.53
C LEU A 49 -0.46 -8.48 15.78
N ASP A 50 -0.42 -8.20 14.48
CA ASP A 50 -1.58 -8.22 13.59
C ASP A 50 -1.19 -8.78 12.21
N SER A 51 -1.95 -9.78 11.75
CA SER A 51 -1.71 -10.52 10.51
C SER A 51 -2.44 -9.95 9.29
N ASN A 52 -3.17 -8.84 9.44
CA ASN A 52 -3.70 -8.10 8.30
C ASN A 52 -2.56 -7.52 7.44
N SER A 53 -2.86 -7.19 6.19
CA SER A 53 -1.92 -6.45 5.32
C SER A 53 -2.12 -4.94 5.46
N ALA A 54 -1.12 -4.19 5.01
CA ALA A 54 -1.23 -2.75 4.79
C ALA A 54 -0.70 -2.45 3.37
N SER A 55 -1.62 -2.09 2.48
CA SER A 55 -1.37 -2.16 1.04
C SER A 55 -0.35 -1.13 0.55
N ASP A 56 -0.13 -0.04 1.29
CA ASP A 56 0.93 0.94 0.98
C ASP A 56 2.31 0.31 1.11
N GLY A 57 2.56 -0.41 2.21
CA GLY A 57 3.77 -1.20 2.40
C GLY A 57 3.93 -2.25 1.30
N ASP A 58 2.83 -2.92 0.95
CA ASP A 58 2.84 -4.00 -0.05
C ASP A 58 3.23 -3.50 -1.44
N VAL A 59 2.63 -2.39 -1.91
CA VAL A 59 2.96 -1.83 -3.24
C VAL A 59 4.37 -1.24 -3.29
N TRP A 60 4.86 -0.61 -2.21
CA TRP A 60 6.25 -0.15 -2.14
C TRP A 60 7.24 -1.31 -2.16
N MET A 61 6.90 -2.42 -1.49
CA MET A 61 7.72 -3.63 -1.47
C MET A 61 7.77 -4.30 -2.85
N ALA A 62 6.61 -4.46 -3.50
CA ALA A 62 6.51 -5.01 -4.84
C ALA A 62 7.30 -4.17 -5.85
N TRP A 63 7.13 -2.84 -5.83
CA TRP A 63 7.89 -1.93 -6.68
C TRP A 63 9.40 -2.06 -6.45
N SER A 64 9.84 -2.04 -5.19
CA SER A 64 11.25 -2.12 -4.83
C SER A 64 11.88 -3.42 -5.32
N LEU A 65 11.18 -4.55 -5.19
CA LEU A 65 11.66 -5.85 -5.67
C LEU A 65 11.74 -5.92 -7.20
N LEU A 66 10.73 -5.41 -7.90
CA LEU A 66 10.71 -5.42 -9.36
C LEU A 66 11.82 -4.53 -9.94
N GLU A 67 12.02 -3.33 -9.38
CA GLU A 67 13.10 -2.44 -9.80
C GLU A 67 14.48 -2.95 -9.39
N ALA A 68 14.63 -3.56 -8.21
CA ALA A 68 15.87 -4.23 -7.81
C ALA A 68 16.24 -5.36 -8.79
N GLY A 69 15.26 -6.21 -9.16
CA GLY A 69 15.49 -7.27 -10.14
C GLY A 69 15.91 -6.73 -11.51
N ARG A 70 15.30 -5.63 -11.97
CA ARG A 70 15.66 -4.96 -13.22
C ARG A 70 17.05 -4.32 -13.17
N LEU A 71 17.36 -3.56 -12.12
CA LEU A 71 18.59 -2.76 -12.01
C LEU A 71 19.81 -3.62 -11.70
N TRP A 72 19.68 -4.59 -10.80
CA TRP A 72 20.76 -5.50 -10.40
C TRP A 72 20.80 -6.80 -11.22
N LYS A 73 19.88 -6.97 -12.18
CA LYS A 73 19.77 -8.17 -13.02
C LYS A 73 19.65 -9.46 -12.20
N GLU A 74 18.86 -9.41 -11.13
CA GLU A 74 18.66 -10.51 -10.21
C GLU A 74 17.22 -11.04 -10.33
N GLN A 75 17.08 -12.19 -11.00
CA GLN A 75 15.78 -12.79 -11.29
C GLN A 75 15.01 -13.15 -10.01
N ARG A 76 15.72 -13.47 -8.90
CA ARG A 76 15.10 -13.76 -7.60
C ARG A 76 14.18 -12.61 -7.15
N TYR A 77 14.63 -11.36 -7.26
CA TYR A 77 13.82 -10.21 -6.84
C TYR A 77 12.63 -9.99 -7.76
N THR A 78 12.81 -10.13 -9.08
CA THR A 78 11.72 -10.03 -10.05
C THR A 78 10.64 -11.07 -9.78
N ASP A 79 11.01 -12.31 -9.47
CA ASP A 79 10.07 -13.38 -9.18
C ASP A 79 9.26 -13.13 -7.90
N ILE A 80 9.93 -12.67 -6.82
CA ILE A 80 9.25 -12.34 -5.56
C ILE A 80 8.33 -11.13 -5.77
N GLY A 81 8.83 -10.05 -6.38
CA GLY A 81 8.04 -8.83 -6.63
C GLY A 81 6.84 -9.08 -7.54
N SER A 82 7.00 -9.90 -8.58
CA SER A 82 5.91 -10.28 -9.49
C SER A 82 4.84 -11.13 -8.78
N ALA A 83 5.26 -12.08 -7.94
CA ALA A 83 4.33 -12.90 -7.16
C ALA A 83 3.56 -12.05 -6.14
N LEU A 84 4.25 -11.14 -5.45
CA LEU A 84 3.65 -10.21 -4.49
C LEU A 84 2.64 -9.28 -5.19
N LEU A 85 3.02 -8.67 -6.32
CA LEU A 85 2.12 -7.77 -7.07
C LEU A 85 0.84 -8.49 -7.53
N LYS A 86 0.96 -9.72 -8.02
CA LYS A 86 -0.22 -10.55 -8.38
C LYS A 86 -1.09 -10.85 -7.16
N ARG A 87 -0.50 -10.99 -5.98
CA ARG A 87 -1.24 -11.24 -4.74
C ARG A 87 -1.99 -10.00 -4.26
N ILE A 88 -1.35 -8.83 -4.28
CA ILE A 88 -2.00 -7.54 -4.00
C ILE A 88 -3.27 -7.39 -4.85
N ALA A 89 -3.14 -7.63 -6.16
CA ALA A 89 -4.27 -7.56 -7.09
C ALA A 89 -5.41 -8.56 -6.80
N ARG A 90 -5.13 -9.69 -6.14
CA ARG A 90 -6.13 -10.71 -5.82
C ARG A 90 -6.76 -10.54 -4.45
N GLU A 91 -6.00 -10.05 -3.47
CA GLU A 91 -6.38 -10.08 -2.05
C GLU A 91 -6.81 -8.73 -1.50
N GLU A 92 -6.39 -7.61 -2.11
CA GLU A 92 -6.71 -6.26 -1.61
C GLU A 92 -7.01 -5.27 -2.74
N VAL A 93 -7.36 -5.76 -3.93
CA VAL A 93 -7.98 -4.96 -4.99
C VAL A 93 -9.39 -5.47 -5.22
N VAL A 94 -10.37 -4.57 -5.18
CA VAL A 94 -11.79 -4.89 -5.38
C VAL A 94 -12.39 -4.04 -6.49
N THR A 95 -13.47 -4.52 -7.10
CA THR A 95 -14.25 -3.73 -8.04
C THR A 95 -15.39 -3.03 -7.30
N VAL A 96 -15.38 -1.71 -7.32
CA VAL A 96 -16.37 -0.87 -6.64
C VAL A 96 -17.37 -0.32 -7.66
N PRO A 97 -18.68 -0.57 -7.51
CA PRO A 97 -19.70 0.01 -8.37
C PRO A 97 -19.59 1.54 -8.43
N GLY A 98 -19.51 2.10 -9.65
CA GLY A 98 -19.33 3.55 -9.87
C GLY A 98 -17.88 4.04 -9.94
N LEU A 99 -16.89 3.20 -9.58
CA LEU A 99 -15.46 3.53 -9.71
C LEU A 99 -14.72 2.58 -10.66
N GLY A 100 -14.86 1.26 -10.48
CA GLY A 100 -13.99 0.25 -11.08
C GLY A 100 -13.03 -0.35 -10.05
N SER A 101 -11.87 -0.83 -10.49
CA SER A 101 -10.86 -1.41 -9.59
C SER A 101 -10.31 -0.36 -8.62
N MET A 102 -10.26 -0.70 -7.34
CA MET A 102 -9.75 0.15 -6.25
C MET A 102 -8.84 -0.66 -5.34
N LEU A 103 -7.71 -0.07 -4.93
CA LEU A 103 -6.81 -0.64 -3.92
C LEU A 103 -7.40 -0.39 -2.53
N LEU A 104 -7.68 -1.47 -1.80
CA LEU A 104 -8.06 -1.40 -0.40
C LEU A 104 -6.82 -1.15 0.47
N PRO A 105 -6.95 -0.42 1.58
CA PRO A 105 -5.86 -0.19 2.55
C PRO A 105 -5.25 -1.45 3.18
N GLY A 106 -5.94 -2.58 3.10
CA GLY A 106 -5.47 -3.90 3.52
C GLY A 106 -6.52 -4.96 3.17
N LYS A 107 -6.12 -6.23 3.21
CA LYS A 107 -6.96 -7.36 2.78
C LYS A 107 -8.27 -7.53 3.58
N VAL A 108 -8.31 -7.07 4.84
CA VAL A 108 -9.48 -7.19 5.72
C VAL A 108 -9.84 -5.84 6.36
N GLY A 109 -11.14 -5.56 6.49
CA GLY A 109 -11.66 -4.46 7.33
C GLY A 109 -11.96 -3.14 6.61
N PHE A 110 -11.80 -3.08 5.27
CA PHE A 110 -11.98 -1.85 4.49
C PHE A 110 -13.07 -1.92 3.41
N ALA A 111 -13.74 -3.07 3.29
CA ALA A 111 -14.87 -3.28 2.40
C ALA A 111 -16.03 -3.89 3.20
N GLU A 112 -17.20 -3.26 3.07
CA GLU A 112 -18.50 -3.74 3.52
C GLU A 112 -19.41 -3.89 2.30
N ASP A 113 -20.62 -4.45 2.46
CA ASP A 113 -21.55 -4.74 1.36
C ASP A 113 -21.82 -3.53 0.43
N ASN A 114 -21.94 -2.34 1.01
CA ASN A 114 -22.29 -1.11 0.29
C ASN A 114 -21.35 0.06 0.59
N SER A 115 -20.24 -0.17 1.29
CA SER A 115 -19.31 0.91 1.64
C SER A 115 -17.86 0.46 1.67
N TRP A 116 -16.96 1.34 1.24
CA TRP A 116 -15.52 1.10 1.20
C TRP A 116 -14.78 2.27 1.84
N ARG A 117 -13.65 1.98 2.47
CA ARG A 117 -12.76 2.99 3.03
C ARG A 117 -11.42 2.96 2.31
N PHE A 118 -10.96 4.11 1.86
CA PHE A 118 -9.70 4.28 1.14
C PHE A 118 -8.79 5.26 1.85
N ASN A 119 -7.50 5.14 1.55
CA ASN A 119 -6.48 6.09 1.96
C ASN A 119 -5.79 6.64 0.70
N PRO A 120 -5.98 7.93 0.38
CA PRO A 120 -5.37 8.55 -0.80
C PRO A 120 -3.82 8.51 -0.83
N SER A 121 -3.14 8.31 0.31
CA SER A 121 -1.68 8.28 0.34
C SER A 121 -1.07 6.93 -0.06
N TYR A 122 -1.88 5.88 -0.23
CA TYR A 122 -1.39 4.49 -0.26
C TYR A 122 -0.81 4.07 -1.62
N LEU A 123 -1.23 4.71 -2.71
CA LEU A 123 -0.71 4.41 -4.04
C LEU A 123 -0.14 5.67 -4.70
N PRO A 124 1.18 5.91 -4.60
CA PRO A 124 1.83 7.01 -5.30
C PRO A 124 1.56 6.96 -6.81
N PRO A 125 1.24 8.09 -7.48
CA PRO A 125 0.95 8.11 -8.91
C PRO A 125 2.06 7.51 -9.80
N THR A 126 3.32 7.64 -9.39
CA THR A 126 4.47 7.03 -10.08
C THR A 126 4.46 5.50 -10.02
N LEU A 127 4.10 4.93 -8.87
CA LEU A 127 3.92 3.48 -8.71
C LEU A 127 2.70 2.98 -9.50
N ALA A 128 1.58 3.70 -9.44
CA ALA A 128 0.39 3.39 -10.23
C ALA A 128 0.73 3.33 -11.74
N GLN A 129 1.43 4.34 -12.25
CA GLN A 129 1.95 4.36 -13.61
C GLN A 129 2.90 3.19 -13.89
N TYR A 130 3.84 2.90 -12.99
CA TYR A 130 4.79 1.80 -13.15
C TYR A 130 4.07 0.46 -13.35
N PHE A 131 3.07 0.17 -12.52
CA PHE A 131 2.38 -1.12 -12.55
C PHE A 131 1.48 -1.35 -13.77
N THR A 132 1.11 -0.29 -14.52
CA THR A 132 0.33 -0.45 -15.76
C THR A 132 0.96 -1.39 -16.78
N ARG A 133 2.29 -1.56 -16.75
CA ARG A 133 3.02 -2.53 -17.60
C ARG A 133 2.63 -3.99 -17.37
N PHE A 134 1.99 -4.30 -16.25
CA PHE A 134 1.52 -5.64 -15.90
C PHE A 134 0.04 -5.87 -16.27
N GLY A 135 -0.60 -4.92 -16.97
CA GLY A 135 -1.98 -5.05 -17.42
C GLY A 135 -3.00 -4.88 -16.29
N ALA A 136 -4.16 -5.53 -16.42
CA ALA A 136 -5.21 -5.46 -15.41
C ALA A 136 -4.78 -6.08 -14.05
N PRO A 137 -5.22 -5.53 -12.91
CA PRO A 137 -6.11 -4.37 -12.75
C PRO A 137 -5.37 -3.01 -12.76
N TRP A 138 -4.06 -3.01 -12.96
CA TRP A 138 -3.21 -1.83 -12.75
C TRP A 138 -3.49 -0.68 -13.72
N THR A 139 -3.90 -0.98 -14.95
CA THR A 139 -4.35 0.03 -15.92
C THR A 139 -5.57 0.81 -15.41
N THR A 140 -6.55 0.13 -14.83
CA THR A 140 -7.74 0.77 -14.23
C THR A 140 -7.39 1.46 -12.92
N LEU A 141 -6.55 0.83 -12.07
CA LEU A 141 -6.12 1.42 -10.80
C LEU A 141 -5.41 2.76 -10.96
N ARG A 142 -4.65 2.96 -12.04
CA ARG A 142 -4.05 4.26 -12.35
C ARG A 142 -5.12 5.35 -12.47
N GLU A 143 -6.16 5.10 -13.26
CA GLU A 143 -7.22 6.07 -13.52
C GLU A 143 -8.08 6.30 -12.26
N THR A 144 -8.45 5.23 -11.55
CA THR A 144 -9.25 5.36 -10.34
C THR A 144 -8.48 5.97 -9.16
N ASN A 145 -7.16 5.78 -9.09
CA ASN A 145 -6.31 6.46 -8.13
C ASN A 145 -6.24 7.98 -8.40
N GLN A 146 -6.21 8.39 -9.67
CA GLN A 146 -6.34 9.81 -10.02
C GLN A 146 -7.69 10.37 -9.57
N ARG A 147 -8.79 9.64 -9.80
CA ARG A 147 -10.12 10.03 -9.29
C ARG A 147 -10.13 10.16 -7.77
N LEU A 148 -9.57 9.20 -7.04
CA LEU A 148 -9.46 9.24 -5.58
C LEU A 148 -8.76 10.52 -5.10
N LEU A 149 -7.62 10.87 -5.69
CA LEU A 149 -6.86 12.06 -5.32
C LEU A 149 -7.58 13.37 -5.65
N LEU A 150 -8.20 13.47 -6.83
CA LEU A 150 -8.82 14.72 -7.30
C LEU A 150 -10.22 14.94 -6.73
N GLU A 151 -11.04 13.90 -6.65
CA GLU A 151 -12.46 14.01 -6.28
C GLU A 151 -12.68 14.10 -4.77
N THR A 152 -11.67 13.77 -3.95
CA THR A 152 -11.80 13.74 -2.47
C THR A 152 -11.18 14.93 -1.75
N ALA A 153 -10.59 15.88 -2.49
CA ALA A 153 -9.97 17.09 -1.95
C ALA A 153 -10.73 18.37 -2.38
N PRO A 154 -12.03 18.55 -2.03
CA PRO A 154 -12.87 19.64 -2.54
C PRO A 154 -12.40 21.04 -2.14
N LYS A 155 -11.45 21.14 -1.19
CA LYS A 155 -10.83 22.37 -0.73
C LYS A 155 -9.30 22.40 -0.92
N GLY A 156 -8.77 21.50 -1.75
CA GLY A 156 -7.32 21.40 -2.02
C GLY A 156 -6.52 20.63 -0.97
N PHE A 157 -7.17 19.97 -0.02
CA PHE A 157 -6.53 19.15 1.01
C PHE A 157 -7.02 17.70 0.89
N SER A 158 -6.10 16.77 0.65
CA SER A 158 -6.40 15.35 0.63
C SER A 158 -6.72 14.85 2.03
N PRO A 159 -7.76 14.03 2.23
CA PRO A 159 -8.04 13.42 3.52
C PRO A 159 -7.07 12.27 3.82
N ASP A 160 -6.81 11.99 5.10
CA ASP A 160 -6.13 10.76 5.53
C ASP A 160 -6.95 9.53 5.14
N TRP A 161 -8.28 9.61 5.34
CA TRP A 161 -9.21 8.53 5.04
C TRP A 161 -10.49 9.10 4.44
N VAL A 162 -11.01 8.40 3.44
CA VAL A 162 -12.28 8.75 2.77
C VAL A 162 -13.11 7.49 2.54
N ARG A 163 -14.43 7.61 2.71
CA ARG A 163 -15.38 6.54 2.40
C ARG A 163 -16.04 6.77 1.04
N TYR A 164 -16.34 5.68 0.35
CA TYR A 164 -17.24 5.64 -0.79
C TYR A 164 -18.45 4.78 -0.43
N GLU A 165 -19.66 5.26 -0.73
CA GLU A 165 -20.89 4.47 -0.56
C GLU A 165 -21.51 4.19 -1.92
N LYS A 166 -21.94 2.94 -2.12
CA LYS A 166 -22.64 2.51 -3.34
C LYS A 166 -23.84 3.43 -3.59
N ASP A 167 -24.02 3.83 -4.85
CA ASP A 167 -25.10 4.70 -5.33
C ASP A 167 -25.12 6.14 -4.73
N LYS A 168 -24.14 6.50 -3.89
CA LYS A 168 -24.02 7.84 -3.28
C LYS A 168 -22.70 8.54 -3.57
N GLY A 169 -21.62 7.79 -3.81
CA GLY A 169 -20.29 8.33 -4.08
C GLY A 169 -19.47 8.67 -2.82
N TRP A 170 -18.53 9.62 -2.97
CA TRP A 170 -17.61 10.03 -1.92
C TRP A 170 -18.32 10.69 -0.72
N GLN A 171 -17.99 10.24 0.48
CA GLN A 171 -18.52 10.79 1.73
C GLN A 171 -17.62 11.93 2.24
N LEU A 172 -17.82 13.13 1.68
CA LEU A 172 -16.97 14.32 1.92
C LEU A 172 -17.49 15.28 3.00
N LYS A 173 -18.60 14.94 3.66
CA LYS A 173 -19.16 15.79 4.73
C LYS A 173 -18.22 15.78 5.94
N SER A 174 -17.95 16.97 6.48
CA SER A 174 -17.25 17.13 7.77
C SER A 174 -17.99 16.32 8.83
N ARG A 175 -17.34 15.27 9.37
CA ARG A 175 -17.83 14.62 10.57
C ARG A 175 -17.58 15.59 11.73
N LYS A 176 -18.61 15.85 12.54
CA LYS A 176 -18.56 16.70 13.75
C LYS A 176 -17.53 16.26 14.81
N ASN A 177 -16.82 15.15 14.63
CA ASN A 177 -15.75 14.72 15.52
C ASN A 177 -14.39 14.94 14.83
N ILE A 178 -13.85 16.14 15.03
CA ILE A 178 -12.55 16.61 14.55
C ILE A 178 -11.36 15.78 15.06
N ASP A 179 -11.56 14.85 15.98
CA ASP A 179 -10.46 14.08 16.59
C ASP A 179 -9.98 12.85 15.81
N GLN A 180 -10.73 12.35 14.80
CA GLN A 180 -10.31 11.16 14.03
C GLN A 180 -9.75 11.44 12.63
N GLN A 181 -9.89 12.65 12.11
CA GLN A 181 -9.43 13.02 10.76
C GLN A 181 -8.19 13.91 10.74
N LEU A 182 -7.72 14.40 11.91
CA LEU A 182 -6.58 15.34 11.99
C LEU A 182 -5.52 14.95 13.02
N ARG A 183 -5.65 13.81 13.72
CA ARG A 183 -4.66 13.39 14.73
C ARG A 183 -4.33 11.90 14.62
N ARG A 184 -3.30 11.61 13.83
CA ARG A 184 -2.19 10.63 14.04
C ARG A 184 -1.62 10.16 12.67
N TYR A 185 -1.09 11.11 11.89
CA TYR A 185 -0.26 11.00 10.66
C TYR A 185 -0.61 9.92 9.59
N PRO A 186 -0.79 10.36 8.33
CA PRO A 186 0.35 10.56 7.43
C PRO A 186 0.36 11.97 6.82
N ARG A 187 1.34 12.81 7.23
CA ARG A 187 1.68 14.07 6.54
C ARG A 187 2.94 13.86 5.71
N LEU A 188 2.99 14.61 4.60
CA LEU A 188 4.07 14.77 3.62
C LEU A 188 5.50 14.59 4.16
N HIS A 189 6.31 13.79 3.47
CA HIS A 189 7.78 13.90 3.51
C HIS A 189 8.19 15.18 2.77
N VAL A 190 8.37 16.27 3.51
CA VAL A 190 9.15 17.41 3.04
C VAL A 190 10.42 17.44 3.88
N GLY A 191 11.52 16.96 3.30
CA GLY A 191 12.84 17.20 3.86
C GLY A 191 13.10 18.69 3.85
N ARG A 192 13.08 19.32 5.03
CA ARG A 192 13.74 20.61 5.21
C ARG A 192 15.18 20.33 5.59
N HIS A 193 16.06 20.53 4.62
CA HIS A 193 17.41 21.01 4.91
C HIS A 193 17.28 22.46 5.36
N ASP A 194 17.77 22.75 6.56
CA ASP A 194 18.31 24.07 6.87
C ASP A 194 19.74 23.83 7.40
N ALA A 195 20.61 24.75 6.98
CA ALA A 195 22.07 24.72 7.04
C ALA A 195 22.68 24.71 8.45
#